data_AF-A0A0N8GPG7-F1
#
_entry.id   AF-A0A0N8GPG7-F1
#
_cell.length_a   1.000
_cell.length_b   1.000
_cell.length_c   1.000
_cell.angle_alpha   90.00
_cell.angle_beta   90.00
_cell.angle_gamma   90.00
#
_symmetry.space_group_name_H-M   'P 1'
#
loop_
_entity.id
_entity.type
_entity.pdbx_description
1 polymer ?
#
loop_
_entity_poly.entity_id
_entity_poly.type
_entity_poly.pdbx_seq_one_letter_code
_entity_poly.pdbx_strand_id
1 'polypeptide(L)' 'MLNRLKILLEQPEYSALIHLAEQELRTPADQARLIIRLDLIQRGILSAADCPCTQPQENDVRHESSC' A
#
# COMPACT_ATOMS: atom_id res chain seq x y z
N MET A 1 -1.57 -16.09 13.17
CA MET A 1 -1.98 -15.23 14.30
C MET A 1 -2.55 -13.93 13.75
N LEU A 2 -3.68 -13.46 14.28
CA LEU A 2 -4.29 -12.19 13.91
C LEU A 2 -3.96 -11.17 14.99
N ASN A 3 -3.15 -10.15 14.66
CA ASN A 3 -2.80 -9.06 15.56
C ASN A 3 -3.65 -7.83 15.23
N ARG A 4 -4.20 -7.17 16.25
CA ARG A 4 -5.04 -5.96 16.10
C ARG A 4 -4.29 -4.74 16.62
N LEU A 5 -4.08 -3.76 15.75
CA LEU A 5 -3.57 -2.44 16.09
C LEU A 5 -4.75 -1.45 16.17
N LYS A 6 -4.76 -0.59 17.18
CA LYS A 6 -5.67 0.57 17.26
C LYS A 6 -4.83 1.84 17.14
N ILE A 7 -5.26 2.75 16.28
CA ILE A 7 -4.58 4.02 16.02
C ILE A 7 -5.59 5.13 16.31
N LEU A 8 -5.16 6.15 17.05
CA LEU A 8 -5.91 7.38 17.20
C LEU A 8 -5.46 8.34 16.09
N LEU A 9 -6.43 8.85 15.35
CA LEU A 9 -6.20 9.83 14.29
C LEU A 9 -6.96 11.08 14.63
N GLU A 10 -6.34 12.23 14.41
CA GLU A 10 -7.03 13.51 14.41
C GLU A 10 -7.98 13.59 13.21
N GLN A 11 -9.00 14.44 13.30
CA GLN A 11 -9.99 14.62 12.22
C GLN A 11 -9.39 14.81 10.81
N PRO A 12 -8.38 15.69 10.60
CA PRO A 12 -7.77 15.84 9.28
C PRO A 12 -7.11 14.54 8.78
N GLU A 13 -6.42 13.81 9.64
CA GLU A 13 -5.75 12.55 9.27
C GLU A 13 -6.77 11.47 8.90
N TYR A 14 -7.85 11.37 9.67
CA TYR A 14 -8.94 10.45 9.38
C TYR A 14 -9.60 10.77 8.04
N SER A 15 -9.95 12.04 7.79
CA SER A 15 -10.55 12.44 6.51
C SER A 15 -9.64 12.15 5.30
N ALA A 16 -8.34 12.41 5.42
CA ALA A 16 -7.38 12.14 4.37
C ALA A 16 -7.26 10.63 4.09
N LEU A 17 -7.24 9.80 5.15
CA LEU A 17 -7.23 8.34 5.01
C LEU A 17 -8.49 7.83 4.29
N ILE A 18 -9.67 8.34 4.63
CA ILE A 18 -10.93 7.95 3.97
C ILE A 18 -10.88 8.33 2.49
N HIS A 19 -10.55 9.58 2.16
CA HIS A 19 -10.51 10.03 0.77
C HIS A 19 -9.50 9.23 -0.07
N LEU A 20 -8.32 8.94 0.47
CA LEU A 20 -7.32 8.14 -0.23
C LEU A 20 -7.79 6.70 -0.42
N ALA A 21 -8.44 6.11 0.59
CA ALA A 21 -8.99 4.76 0.48
C ALA A 21 -10.08 4.67 -0.60
N GLU A 22 -10.95 5.67 -0.69
CA GLU A 22 -11.98 5.78 -1.74
C GLU A 22 -11.37 5.88 -3.14
N GLN A 23 -10.37 6.75 -3.32
CA GLN A 23 -9.66 6.92 -4.60
C GLN A 23 -9.00 5.62 -5.09
N GLU A 24 -8.47 4.85 -4.15
CA GLU A 24 -7.76 3.60 -4.41
C GLU A 24 -8.67 2.36 -4.43
N LEU A 25 -9.99 2.55 -4.24
CA LEU A 25 -10.98 1.47 -4.13
C LEU A 25 -10.62 0.44 -3.05
N ARG A 26 -10.08 0.89 -1.92
CA ARG A 26 -9.70 0.06 -0.76
C ARG A 26 -10.53 0.39 0.47
N THR A 27 -10.57 -0.54 1.42
CA THR A 27 -11.11 -0.22 2.74
C THR A 27 -10.13 0.71 3.48
N PRO A 28 -10.61 1.61 4.36
CA PRO A 28 -9.72 2.46 5.16
C PRO A 28 -8.70 1.67 6.00
N ALA A 29 -9.11 0.49 6.50
CA ALA A 29 -8.23 -0.38 7.27
C ALA A 29 -7.10 -0.97 6.41
N ASP A 30 -7.40 -1.37 5.18
CA ASP A 30 -6.39 -1.90 4.25
C ASP A 30 -5.47 -0.80 3.74
N GLN A 31 -6.01 0.40 3.48
CA GLN A 31 -5.22 1.56 3.11
C GLN A 31 -4.26 1.96 4.24
N ALA A 32 -4.71 2.00 5.49
CA ALA A 32 -3.84 2.25 6.64
C ALA A 32 -2.75 1.20 6.78
N ARG A 33 -3.09 -0.09 6.59
CA ARG A 33 -2.13 -1.20 6.60
C ARG A 33 -1.08 -1.04 5.51
N LEU A 34 -1.48 -0.63 4.30
CA LEU A 34 -0.58 -0.38 3.19
C LEU A 34 0.39 0.77 3.50
N ILE A 35 -0.11 1.90 4.00
CA ILE A 35 0.72 3.05 4.38
C ILE A 35 1.78 2.64 5.40
N ILE A 36 1.36 1.94 6.48
CA ILE A 36 2.29 1.44 7.50
C ILE A 36 3.33 0.50 6.89
N ARG A 37 2.91 -0.40 6.00
CA ARG A 37 3.83 -1.32 5.34
C ARG A 37 4.88 -0.59 4.50
N LEU A 38 4.46 0.38 3.70
CA LEU A 38 5.36 1.15 2.85
C LEU A 38 6.37 1.96 3.68
N ASP A 39 5.92 2.59 4.76
CA ASP A 39 6.81 3.32 5.70
C ASP A 39 7.82 2.37 6.38
N LEU A 40 7.39 1.18 6.82
CA LEU A 40 8.30 0.19 7.42
C LEU A 40 9.34 -0.34 6.43
N ILE A 41 8.96 -0.54 5.16
CA ILE A 41 9.89 -0.93 4.09
C ILE A 41 10.88 0.20 3.82
N GLN A 42 10.39 1.44 3.69
CA GLN A 42 11.22 2.61 3.45
C GLN A 42 12.26 2.82 4.56
N ARG A 43 11.91 2.49 5.80
CA ARG A 43 12.81 2.55 6.96
C ARG A 43 13.75 1.34 7.09
N GLY A 44 13.64 0.34 6.21
CA GLY A 44 14.44 -0.90 6.27
C GLY A 44 14.09 -1.81 7.44
N ILE A 45 12.96 -1.59 8.11
CA ILE A 45 12.48 -2.41 9.24
C ILE A 45 11.80 -3.68 8.73
N LEU A 46 11.11 -3.58 7.59
CA LEU A 46 10.45 -4.69 6.91
C LEU A 46 11.07 -4.91 5.53
N SER A 47 11.37 -6.15 5.17
CA SER A 47 11.85 -6.45 3.82
C SER A 47 10.69 -6.40 2.82
N ALA A 48 10.93 -5.81 1.64
CA ALA A 48 9.96 -5.82 0.54
C ALA A 48 9.68 -7.24 0.02
N ALA A 49 10.64 -8.16 0.14
CA ALA A 49 10.51 -9.55 -0.31
C ALA A 49 9.57 -10.38 0.60
N ASP A 50 9.38 -9.96 1.84
CA ASP A 50 8.55 -10.68 2.82
C ASP A 50 7.05 -10.34 2.69
N CYS A 51 6.68 -9.52 1.70
CA CYS A 51 5.33 -9.01 1.53
C CYS A 51 4.63 -9.61 0.30
N PRO A 52 3.52 -10.35 0.47
CA PRO A 52 2.67 -10.73 -0.64
C PRO A 52 1.77 -9.54 -1.05
N CYS A 53 1.92 -9.12 -2.31
CA CYS A 53 1.10 -8.18 -3.10
C CYS A 53 1.40 -6.68 -2.90
N THR A 54 1.61 -5.86 -3.93
CA THR A 54 1.21 -5.94 -5.35
C THR A 54 2.39 -5.43 -6.18
N GLN A 55 2.95 -6.25 -7.08
CA GLN A 55 3.86 -5.72 -8.10
C GLN A 55 3.06 -4.68 -8.92
N PRO A 56 3.60 -3.48 -9.21
CA PRO A 56 3.13 -2.76 -10.36
C PRO A 56 3.30 -3.71 -11.55
N GLN A 57 2.25 -3.99 -12.31
CA GLN A 57 2.44 -4.55 -13.64
C GLN A 57 3.20 -3.49 -14.46
N GLU A 58 4.52 -3.55 -14.43
CA GLU A 58 5.33 -3.05 -15.53
C GLU A 58 4.98 -3.95 -16.72
N ASN A 59 3.98 -3.52 -17.50
CA ASN A 59 3.81 -3.99 -18.86
C ASN A 59 5.02 -3.50 -19.67
N ASP A 60 6.14 -4.21 -19.57
CA ASP A 60 7.25 -4.09 -20.50
C ASP A 60 6.81 -4.76 -21.82
N VAL A 61 6.00 -4.04 -22.60
CA VAL A 61 5.72 -4.41 -23.99
C VAL A 61 6.99 -4.09 -24.78
N ARG A 62 7.93 -5.04 -24.77
CA ARG A 62 8.94 -5.09 -25.83
C ARG A 62 8.22 -5.42 -27.14
N HIS A 63 7.90 -4.38 -27.91
CA HIS A 63 7.68 -4.52 -29.34
C HIS A 63 9.00 -4.97 -29.98
N GLU A 64 9.22 -6.28 -30.08
CA GLU A 64 10.14 -6.81 -31.08
C GLU A 64 9.46 -6.67 -32.45
N SER A 65 9.73 -5.53 -33.09
CA SER A 65 9.45 -5.31 -34.51
C SER A 65 10.46 -6.14 -35.32
N SER A 66 10.06 -7.33 -35.76
CA SER A 66 10.80 -8.07 -36.78
C SER A 66 10.41 -7.53 -38.15
N CYS A 67 11.39 -6.99 -38.88
CA CYS A 67 11.41 -7.06 -40.35
C CYS A 67 12.09 -8.36 -40.78
#